data_AF-A0A354GKG5-F1
#
_entry.id   AF-A0A354GKG5-F1
#
_cell.length_a   1.000
_cell.length_b   1.000
_cell.length_c   1.000
_cell.angle_alpha   90.00
_cell.angle_beta   90.00
_cell.angle_gamma   90.00
#
_symmetry.space_group_name_H-M   'P 1'
#
loop_
_entity.id
_entity.type
_entity.pdbx_description
1 polymer ?
#
loop_
_entity_poly.entity_id
_entity_poly.type
_entity_poly.pdbx_seq_one_letter_code
_entity_poly.pdbx_strand_id
1 'polypeptide(L)'
;MTTKTIDSKGRLALGSDFAGRLVIVDDASQDKIIITLARAIPEKEVWLYQNEEAIGRVRRGLAQASEGRFSKTPPDIDADAALAAELED
;
A
#
# COMPACT_ATOMS: atom_id res chain seq x y z
N MET A 1 -20.03 20.30 -7.89
CA MET A 1 -19.25 21.28 -7.11
C MET A 1 -20.07 21.63 -5.90
N THR A 2 -19.59 21.35 -4.69
CA THR A 2 -20.36 21.59 -3.46
C THR A 2 -19.56 22.51 -2.56
N THR A 3 -20.18 23.59 -2.10
CA THR A 3 -19.57 24.53 -1.15
C THR A 3 -19.91 24.10 0.26
N LYS A 4 -18.91 24.08 1.14
CA LYS A 4 -19.05 23.77 2.56
C LYS A 4 -18.32 24.82 3.38
N THR A 5 -18.83 25.10 4.57
CA THR A 5 -18.22 26.03 5.51
C THR A 5 -17.48 25.24 6.58
N ILE A 6 -16.30 25.71 6.98
CA ILE A 6 -15.52 25.16 8.08
C ILE A 6 -16.21 25.54 9.39
N ASP A 7 -16.35 24.58 10.31
CA ASP A 7 -16.99 24.84 11.59
C ASP A 7 -16.10 25.65 12.55
N SER A 8 -16.66 26.08 13.68
CA SER A 8 -15.93 26.84 14.70
C SER A 8 -14.75 26.09 15.33
N LYS A 9 -14.62 24.79 15.10
CA LYS A 9 -13.52 23.94 15.57
C LYS A 9 -12.49 23.69 14.47
N GLY A 10 -12.60 24.36 13.32
CA GLY A 10 -11.66 24.21 12.20
C GLY A 10 -11.87 22.93 11.38
N ARG A 11 -13.01 22.24 11.51
CA ARG A 11 -13.25 20.97 10.81
C ARG A 11 -14.02 21.18 9.51
N LEU A 12 -13.61 20.47 8.46
CA LEU A 12 -14.32 20.38 7.18
C LEU A 12 -14.89 18.96 7.01
N ALA A 13 -16.22 18.83 7.01
CA ALA A 13 -16.85 17.53 6.78
C ALA A 13 -16.80 17.17 5.29
N LEU A 14 -15.99 16.19 4.90
CA LEU A 14 -15.89 15.74 3.49
C LEU A 14 -17.07 14.84 3.07
N GLY A 15 -17.65 14.10 4.01
CA GLY A 15 -18.77 13.16 3.78
C GLY A 15 -18.42 11.73 4.20
N SER A 16 -19.42 10.85 4.20
CA SER A 16 -19.29 9.43 4.59
C SER A 16 -18.33 8.65 3.70
N ASP A 17 -18.23 9.01 2.42
CA ASP A 17 -17.36 8.34 1.44
C ASP A 17 -15.87 8.46 1.77
N PHE A 18 -15.52 9.40 2.65
CA PHE A 18 -14.16 9.65 3.13
C PHE A 18 -13.96 9.26 4.60
N ALA A 19 -14.98 8.72 5.27
CA ALA A 19 -14.89 8.34 6.68
C ALA A 19 -13.80 7.28 6.89
N GLY A 20 -12.96 7.50 7.91
CA GLY A 20 -11.86 6.58 8.26
C GLY A 20 -10.69 6.52 7.27
N ARG A 21 -10.70 7.34 6.21
CA ARG A 21 -9.60 7.40 5.24
C ARG A 21 -8.50 8.32 5.75
N LEU A 22 -7.25 7.85 5.65
CA LEU A 22 -6.08 8.68 5.89
C LEU A 22 -5.93 9.71 4.76
N VAL A 23 -5.62 10.95 5.12
CA VAL A 23 -5.40 12.05 4.19
C VAL A 23 -4.12 12.81 4.55
N ILE A 24 -3.45 13.32 3.53
CA ILE A 24 -2.41 14.34 3.65
C ILE A 24 -3.08 15.68 3.39
N VAL A 25 -2.88 16.62 4.29
CA VAL A 25 -3.34 18.01 4.17
C VAL A 25 -2.12 18.87 3.88
N ASP A 26 -2.12 19.52 2.73
CA ASP A 26 -1.12 20.50 2.33
C ASP A 26 -1.78 21.89 2.33
N ASP A 27 -1.33 22.73 3.27
CA ASP A 27 -1.80 24.09 3.54
C ASP A 27 -0.70 25.15 3.28
N ALA A 28 0.30 24.82 2.47
CA ALA A 28 1.41 25.73 2.17
C ALA A 28 0.97 27.00 1.41
N SER A 29 -0.19 26.97 0.75
CA SER A 29 -0.77 28.14 0.07
C SER A 29 -1.76 28.85 0.98
N GLN A 30 -1.75 30.19 0.94
CA GLN A 30 -2.67 31.02 1.73
C GLN A 30 -4.12 30.96 1.25
N ASP A 31 -4.34 30.62 -0.01
CA ASP A 31 -5.64 30.64 -0.68
C ASP A 31 -6.18 29.25 -1.02
N LYS A 32 -5.39 28.19 -0.82
CA LYS A 32 -5.72 26.84 -1.22
C LYS A 32 -5.19 25.80 -0.24
N ILE A 33 -6.08 24.86 0.11
CA ILE A 33 -5.73 23.62 0.81
C ILE A 33 -5.88 22.46 -0.17
N ILE A 34 -4.87 21.59 -0.25
CA ILE A 34 -4.91 20.36 -1.05
C ILE A 34 -5.06 19.17 -0.11
N ILE A 35 -6.07 18.34 -0.36
CA ILE A 35 -6.33 17.11 0.41
C ILE A 35 -6.07 15.92 -0.51
N THR A 36 -5.07 15.11 -0.16
CA THR A 36 -4.67 13.92 -0.92
C THR A 36 -4.95 12.67 -0.11
N LEU A 37 -5.58 11.67 -0.73
CA LEU A 37 -5.86 10.39 -0.08
C LEU A 37 -4.56 9.59 0.10
N ALA A 38 -4.33 9.08 1.30
CA ALA A 38 -3.11 8.37 1.67
C ALA A 38 -3.39 6.96 2.18
N ARG A 39 -2.33 6.13 2.19
CA ARG A 39 -2.29 4.79 2.78
C ARG A 39 -1.05 4.71 3.66
N ALA A 40 -1.21 4.15 4.85
CA ALA A 40 -0.08 3.86 5.73
C ALA A 40 0.57 2.55 5.30
N ILE A 41 1.90 2.51 5.29
CA ILE A 41 2.71 1.32 5.02
C ILE A 41 3.51 1.03 6.30
N PRO A 42 3.45 -0.19 6.86
CA PRO A 42 4.29 -0.56 8.00
C PRO A 42 5.77 -0.31 7.71
N GLU A 43 6.53 0.16 8.70
CA GLU A 43 7.95 0.53 8.52
C GLU A 43 8.79 -0.61 7.93
N LYS A 44 8.57 -1.84 8.41
CA LYS A 44 9.23 -3.07 7.93
C LYS A 44 8.93 -3.42 6.46
N GLU A 45 7.96 -2.76 5.83
CA GLU A 45 7.56 -2.97 4.42
C GLU A 45 7.99 -1.79 3.52
N VAL A 46 8.44 -0.68 4.10
CA VAL A 46 8.84 0.53 3.35
C VAL A 46 9.98 0.23 2.38
N TRP A 47 10.91 -0.65 2.75
CA TRP A 47 12.06 -1.03 1.92
C TRP A 47 11.64 -1.48 0.52
N LEU A 48 10.49 -2.16 0.39
CA LEU A 48 10.01 -2.66 -0.89
C LEU A 48 9.69 -1.51 -1.84
N TYR A 49 9.12 -0.41 -1.31
CA TYR A 49 8.76 0.77 -2.07
C TYR A 49 9.95 1.70 -2.36
N GLN A 50 11.06 1.53 -1.65
CA GLN A 50 12.31 2.26 -1.90
C GLN A 50 13.21 1.59 -2.95
N ASN A 51 12.89 0.35 -3.35
CA ASN A 51 13.64 -0.41 -4.34
C ASN A 51 12.77 -0.68 -5.57
N GLU A 52 12.97 0.14 -6.61
CA GLU A 52 12.24 0.07 -7.88
C GLU A 52 12.32 -1.31 -8.56
N GLU A 53 13.46 -1.98 -8.44
CA GLU A 53 13.62 -3.32 -9.00
C GLU A 53 12.77 -4.33 -8.23
N ALA A 54 12.81 -4.31 -6.89
CA ALA A 54 12.08 -5.23 -6.04
C ALA A 54 10.56 -5.08 -6.23
N ILE A 55 10.02 -3.85 -6.15
CA ILE A 55 8.60 -3.61 -6.38
C ILE A 55 8.19 -3.97 -7.81
N GLY A 56 9.05 -3.73 -8.81
CA GLY A 56 8.82 -4.12 -10.19
C GLY A 56 8.69 -5.64 -10.36
N ARG A 57 9.57 -6.40 -9.70
CA ARG A 57 9.52 -7.88 -9.68
C ARG A 57 8.23 -8.37 -9.01
N VAL A 58 7.84 -7.82 -7.86
CA VAL A 58 6.60 -8.19 -7.16
C VAL A 58 5.36 -7.91 -8.01
N ARG A 59 5.26 -6.71 -8.58
CA ARG A 59 4.12 -6.33 -9.46
C ARG A 59 4.00 -7.25 -10.66
N ARG A 60 5.13 -7.58 -11.31
CA ARG A 60 5.15 -8.53 -12.42
C ARG A 60 4.68 -9.92 -12.00
N GLY A 61 5.15 -10.41 -10.86
CA GLY A 61 4.72 -11.70 -10.31
C GLY A 61 3.22 -11.74 -10.02
N LEU A 62 2.67 -10.68 -9.43
CA LEU A 62 1.22 -10.55 -9.18
C LEU A 62 0.41 -10.57 -10.48
N ALA A 63 0.87 -9.88 -11.52
CA ALA A 63 0.23 -9.90 -12.84
C ALA A 63 0.26 -11.31 -13.47
N GLN A 64 1.43 -11.97 -13.44
CA GLN A 64 1.56 -13.35 -13.92
C GLN A 64 0.63 -14.31 -13.17
N ALA A 65 0.54 -14.21 -11.84
CA ALA A 65 -0.35 -15.02 -11.03
C ALA A 65 -1.83 -14.79 -11.36
N SER A 66 -2.25 -13.53 -11.58
CA SER A 66 -3.63 -13.22 -11.98
C SER A 66 -4.02 -13.81 -13.35
N GLU A 67 -3.02 -14.07 -14.21
CA GLU A 67 -3.18 -14.69 -15.52
C GLU A 67 -2.93 -16.21 -15.50
N GLY A 68 -2.70 -16.79 -14.32
CA GLY A 68 -2.39 -18.22 -14.17
C GLY A 68 -1.02 -18.64 -14.75
N ARG A 69 -0.11 -17.69 -14.99
CA ARG A 69 1.22 -17.95 -15.53
C ARG A 69 2.20 -18.26 -14.41
N PHE A 70 2.25 -19.53 -14.01
CA PHE A 70 3.21 -20.02 -13.02
C PHE A 70 4.44 -20.66 -13.67
N SER A 71 5.49 -20.86 -12.87
CA SER A 71 6.67 -21.62 -13.31
C SER A 71 6.26 -23.03 -13.73
N LYS A 72 6.84 -23.53 -14.81
CA LYS A 72 6.69 -24.94 -15.22
C LYS A 72 7.44 -25.91 -14.29
N THR A 73 8.37 -25.36 -13.51
CA THR A 73 9.14 -26.08 -12.51
C THR A 73 8.88 -25.38 -11.17
N PRO A 74 7.81 -25.74 -10.45
CA PRO A 74 7.55 -25.18 -9.13
C PRO A 74 8.59 -25.71 -8.12
N PRO A 75 8.81 -25.00 -7.00
CA PRO A 75 9.53 -25.55 -5.85
C PRO A 75 8.89 -26.86 -5.37
N ASP A 76 9.71 -27.81 -4.93
CA ASP A 76 9.24 -29.05 -4.33
C ASP A 76 9.06 -28.82 -2.82
N ILE A 77 7.84 -28.44 -2.44
CA ILE A 77 7.52 -28.05 -1.07
C ILE A 77 7.76 -29.20 -0.08
N ASP A 78 7.55 -30.45 -0.50
CA ASP A 78 7.72 -31.62 0.37
C ASP A 78 9.21 -31.89 0.61
N ALA A 79 10.04 -31.79 -0.44
CA ALA A 79 11.49 -31.92 -0.30
C ALA A 79 12.11 -30.75 0.49
N ASP A 80 11.65 -29.53 0.23
CA ASP A 80 12.16 -28.32 0.88
C ASP A 80 11.79 -28.26 2.38
N ALA A 81 10.64 -28.84 2.77
CA ALA A 81 10.21 -28.91 4.16
C ALA A 81 11.15 -29.75 5.04
N ALA A 82 11.75 -30.81 4.49
CA ALA A 82 12.71 -31.65 5.22
C ALA A 82 13.96 -30.86 5.62
N LEU A 83 14.47 -30.02 4.71
CA LEU A 83 15.62 -29.15 4.98
C LEU A 83 15.32 -28.08 6.04
N ALA A 84 14.11 -27.52 6.04
CA ALA A 84 13.72 -26.52 7.03
C ALA A 84 13.71 -27.09 8.46
N ALA A 85 13.26 -28.34 8.63
CA ALA A 85 13.25 -29.03 9.91
C ALA A 85 14.66 -29.33 10.46
N GLU A 86 15.66 -29.51 9.59
CA GLU A 86 17.06 -29.71 9.98
C GLU A 86 17.76 -28.42 10.43
N LEU A 87 17.21 -27.24 10.09
CA LEU A 87 17.79 -25.92 10.41
C LEU A 87 17.18 -25.26 11.66
N GLU A 88 16.22 -25.92 12.33
CA GLU A 88 15.57 -25.43 13.56
C GLU A 88 16.32 -25.81 14.87
N ASP A 89 17.56 -26.31 14.79
CA ASP A 89 18.49 -26.46 15.93
C ASP A 89 19.40 -25.22 16.14
#